data_AF-A0A256HS86-F1
#
_entry.id   AF-A0A256HS86-F1
#
_cell.length_a   1.000
_cell.length_b   1.000
_cell.length_c   1.000
_cell.angle_alpha   90.00
_cell.angle_beta   90.00
_cell.angle_gamma   90.00
#
_symmetry.space_group_name_H-M   'P 1'
#
loop_
_entity.id
_entity.type
_entity.pdbx_description
1 polymer ?
#
loop_
_entity_poly.entity_id
_entity_poly.type
_entity_poly.pdbx_seq_one_letter_code
_entity_poly.pdbx_strand_id
1 'polypeptide(L)'
;EVAAQPIAAYEVPGAADAGWLRVRPTTRHGAPARGAVVRLETTAGIQRRTVDAGGGCLCQTEPVAHFGLGGATPRRVVVRWPDGRERILPDPASDAEIAVEHPSKRRSPPGGGRRPRGDRPLGR
;
A
#
# COMPACT_ATOMS: atom_id res chain seq x y z
N GLU A 1 15.59 41.72 6.58
CA GLU A 1 15.17 40.56 7.37
C GLU A 1 13.72 40.26 7.02
N VAL A 2 13.42 39.12 6.38
CA VAL A 2 12.05 38.76 6.01
C VAL A 2 11.48 37.95 7.17
N ALA A 3 10.45 38.48 7.83
CA ALA A 3 9.76 37.80 8.92
C ALA A 3 9.12 36.49 8.41
N ALA A 4 9.21 35.43 9.23
CA ALA A 4 8.59 34.15 8.92
C ALA A 4 7.06 34.32 8.84
N GLN A 5 6.45 33.83 7.76
CA GLN A 5 4.99 33.81 7.64
C GLN A 5 4.40 32.75 8.59
N PRO A 6 3.25 33.01 9.22
CA PRO A 6 2.59 32.03 10.08
C PRO A 6 2.11 30.82 9.28
N ILE A 7 2.21 29.63 9.88
CA ILE A 7 1.67 28.39 9.29
C ILE A 7 0.14 28.48 9.30
N ALA A 8 -0.47 28.35 8.13
CA ALA A 8 -1.91 28.20 7.97
C ALA A 8 -2.24 26.78 7.51
N ALA A 9 -3.16 26.11 8.20
CA ALA A 9 -3.76 24.86 7.77
C ALA A 9 -5.21 25.12 7.35
N TYR A 10 -5.61 24.54 6.23
CA TYR A 10 -6.97 24.65 5.70
C TYR A 10 -7.65 23.30 5.82
N GLU A 11 -8.86 23.28 6.37
CA GLU A 11 -9.70 22.10 6.44
C GLU A 11 -10.95 22.29 5.58
N VAL A 12 -11.48 21.18 5.07
CA VAL A 12 -12.77 21.15 4.39
C VAL A 12 -13.75 20.46 5.33
N PRO A 13 -14.80 21.16 5.82
CA PRO A 13 -15.83 20.54 6.64
C PRO A 13 -16.44 19.31 5.96
N GLY A 14 -16.54 18.18 6.68
CA GLY A 14 -17.08 16.92 6.16
C GLY A 14 -16.11 16.08 5.32
N ALA A 15 -14.84 16.51 5.15
CA ALA A 15 -13.86 15.72 4.39
C ALA A 15 -13.53 14.37 5.03
N ALA A 16 -13.66 14.24 6.36
CA ALA A 16 -13.48 12.98 7.06
C ALA A 16 -14.53 11.92 6.65
N ASP A 17 -15.75 12.35 6.33
CA ASP A 17 -16.85 11.47 5.94
C ASP A 17 -16.80 11.09 4.45
N ALA A 18 -15.95 11.77 3.66
CA ALA A 18 -15.80 11.50 2.24
C ALA A 18 -15.08 10.17 1.96
N GLY A 19 -14.38 9.62 2.95
CA GLY A 19 -13.70 8.34 2.86
C GLY A 19 -12.47 8.32 1.94
N TRP A 20 -11.53 7.43 2.25
CA TRP A 20 -10.32 7.24 1.45
C TRP A 20 -9.94 5.78 1.28
N LEU A 21 -9.05 5.48 0.33
CA LEU A 21 -8.43 4.17 0.20
C LEU A 21 -6.98 4.33 -0.24
N ARG A 22 -6.06 3.64 0.46
CA ARG A 22 -4.64 3.60 0.13
C ARG A 22 -4.23 2.18 -0.24
N VAL A 23 -3.54 2.04 -1.37
CA VAL A 23 -3.07 0.75 -1.87
C VAL A 23 -1.56 0.79 -2.03
N ARG A 24 -0.86 -0.08 -1.30
CA ARG A 24 0.60 -0.16 -1.26
C ARG A 24 1.08 -1.46 -1.88
N PRO A 25 1.27 -1.50 -3.21
CA PRO A 25 1.78 -2.68 -3.88
C PRO A 25 3.28 -2.88 -3.62
N THR A 26 3.69 -4.13 -3.50
CA THR A 26 5.09 -4.51 -3.27
C THR A 26 5.60 -5.41 -4.38
N THR A 27 6.91 -5.40 -4.60
CA THR A 27 7.62 -6.32 -5.49
C THR A 27 7.72 -7.71 -4.85
N ARG A 28 8.21 -8.70 -5.60
CA ARG A 28 8.49 -10.05 -5.08
C ARG A 28 9.43 -10.09 -3.88
N HIS A 29 10.23 -9.04 -3.68
CA HIS A 29 11.18 -8.91 -2.57
C HIS A 29 10.65 -8.01 -1.43
N GLY A 30 9.40 -7.52 -1.52
CA GLY A 30 8.79 -6.68 -0.49
C GLY A 30 9.09 -5.18 -0.61
N ALA A 31 9.96 -4.76 -1.53
CA ALA A 31 10.15 -3.33 -1.83
C ALA A 31 8.91 -2.71 -2.48
N PRO A 32 8.69 -1.39 -2.42
CA PRO A 32 7.58 -0.74 -3.11
C PRO A 32 7.59 -0.99 -4.62
N ALA A 33 6.42 -1.31 -5.18
CA ALA A 33 6.30 -1.67 -6.60
C ALA A 33 6.19 -0.45 -7.51
N ARG A 34 7.34 0.15 -7.81
CA ARG A 34 7.43 1.28 -8.75
C ARG A 34 6.85 0.93 -10.12
N GLY A 35 6.07 1.84 -10.70
CA GLY A 35 5.42 1.64 -11.99
C GLY A 35 4.25 0.67 -11.96
N ALA A 36 3.87 0.12 -10.79
CA ALA A 36 2.62 -0.61 -10.67
C ALA A 36 1.44 0.33 -10.93
N VAL A 37 0.43 -0.17 -11.60
CA VAL A 37 -0.81 0.55 -11.89
C VAL A 37 -1.90 0.00 -10.99
N VAL A 38 -2.52 0.87 -10.20
CA VAL A 38 -3.67 0.54 -9.35
C VAL A 38 -4.91 1.14 -9.97
N ARG A 39 -5.90 0.30 -10.25
CA ARG A 39 -7.23 0.68 -10.71
C ARG A 39 -8.24 0.40 -9.60
N LEU A 40 -8.98 1.42 -9.19
CA LEU A 40 -10.06 1.33 -8.22
C LEU A 40 -11.40 1.51 -8.95
N GLU A 41 -12.29 0.55 -8.79
CA GLU A 41 -13.68 0.61 -9.26
C GLU A 41 -14.58 0.86 -8.05
N THR A 42 -15.41 1.90 -8.10
CA THR A 42 -16.38 2.28 -7.06
C THR A 42 -17.80 2.35 -7.63
N THR A 43 -18.78 2.64 -6.78
CA THR A 43 -20.16 2.97 -7.21
C THR A 43 -20.24 4.21 -8.10
N ALA A 44 -19.27 5.12 -8.01
CA ALA A 44 -19.24 6.38 -8.76
C ALA A 44 -18.41 6.33 -10.06
N GLY A 45 -17.57 5.30 -10.24
CA GLY A 45 -16.77 5.15 -11.45
C GLY A 45 -15.42 4.48 -11.22
N ILE A 46 -14.46 4.75 -12.11
CA ILE A 46 -13.14 4.13 -12.11
C ILE A 46 -12.06 5.21 -11.93
N GLN A 47 -11.17 5.00 -10.96
CA GLN A 47 -9.96 5.80 -10.76
C GLN A 47 -8.72 4.96 -11.03
N ARG A 48 -7.66 5.59 -11.54
CA ARG A 48 -6.36 4.93 -11.79
C ARG A 48 -5.23 5.77 -11.23
N ARG A 49 -4.24 5.11 -10.63
CA ARG A 49 -2.99 5.71 -10.15
C ARG A 49 -1.81 4.82 -10.53
N THR A 50 -0.71 5.44 -10.92
CA THR A 50 0.58 4.76 -11.04
C THR A 50 1.34 4.95 -9.74
N VAL A 51 2.02 3.92 -9.27
CA VAL A 51 2.89 4.02 -8.09
C VAL A 51 4.21 4.62 -8.53
N ASP A 52 4.28 5.93 -8.38
CA ASP A 52 5.50 6.71 -8.54
C ASP A 52 6.31 6.60 -7.25
N ALA A 53 7.63 6.44 -7.41
CA ALA A 53 8.51 6.25 -6.27
C ALA A 53 9.80 7.06 -6.42
N GLY A 54 9.69 8.19 -7.14
CA GLY A 54 10.72 9.19 -7.28
C GLY A 54 10.10 10.51 -7.75
N GLY A 55 10.28 11.57 -6.95
CA GLY A 55 10.27 12.94 -7.45
C GLY A 55 11.69 13.29 -7.92
N GLY A 56 11.85 14.40 -8.64
CA GLY A 56 13.18 14.94 -8.96
C GLY A 56 14.04 15.24 -7.72
N CYS A 57 15.24 15.76 -7.94
CA CYS A 57 16.28 16.02 -6.94
C CYS A 57 15.76 16.25 -5.50
N LEU A 58 16.03 15.29 -4.60
CA LEU A 58 15.77 15.27 -3.15
C LEU A 58 14.34 15.02 -2.62
N CYS A 59 13.33 14.74 -3.46
CA CYS A 59 11.97 14.42 -2.97
C CYS A 59 11.58 12.97 -3.28
N GLN A 60 11.25 12.19 -2.25
CA GLN A 60 10.63 10.87 -2.42
C GLN A 60 9.12 10.99 -2.24
N THR A 61 8.35 10.77 -3.30
CA THR A 61 6.92 10.52 -3.18
C THR A 61 6.70 9.19 -2.49
N GLU A 62 5.78 9.16 -1.53
CA GLU A 62 5.36 7.92 -0.90
C GLU A 62 4.83 6.95 -1.97
N PRO A 63 5.33 5.71 -2.06
CA PRO A 63 4.99 4.78 -3.13
C PRO A 63 3.65 4.06 -2.84
N VAL A 64 2.59 4.84 -2.70
CA VAL A 64 1.23 4.42 -2.35
C VAL A 64 0.25 5.06 -3.32
N ALA A 65 -0.69 4.27 -3.84
CA ALA A 65 -1.82 4.78 -4.60
C ALA A 65 -2.92 5.24 -3.63
N HIS A 66 -3.12 6.56 -3.52
CA HIS A 66 -4.15 7.16 -2.67
C HIS A 66 -5.36 7.61 -3.50
N PHE A 67 -6.54 7.20 -3.07
CA PHE A 67 -7.83 7.53 -3.68
C PHE A 67 -8.73 8.20 -2.65
N GLY A 68 -9.33 9.33 -3.02
CA GLY A 68 -10.51 9.86 -2.34
C GLY A 68 -11.76 9.11 -2.85
N LEU A 69 -12.64 8.73 -1.93
CA LEU A 69 -13.87 8.00 -2.28
C LEU A 69 -15.04 8.96 -2.53
N GLY A 70 -15.07 10.12 -1.88
CA GLY A 70 -16.17 11.08 -2.03
C GLY A 70 -17.53 10.51 -1.66
N GLY A 71 -17.58 9.59 -0.68
CA GLY A 71 -18.79 8.84 -0.30
C GLY A 71 -19.11 7.64 -1.20
N ALA A 72 -18.34 7.39 -2.26
CA ALA A 72 -18.54 6.22 -3.11
C ALA A 72 -18.03 4.93 -2.45
N THR A 73 -18.79 3.85 -2.57
CA THR A 73 -18.38 2.54 -2.05
C THR A 73 -17.38 1.89 -3.00
N PRO A 74 -16.18 1.50 -2.54
CA PRO A 74 -15.22 0.79 -3.37
C PRO A 74 -15.66 -0.66 -3.56
N ARG A 75 -15.56 -1.17 -4.79
CA ARG A 75 -16.02 -2.51 -5.19
C ARG A 75 -14.88 -3.44 -5.56
N ARG A 76 -13.83 -2.89 -6.17
CA ARG A 76 -12.73 -3.71 -6.68
C ARG A 76 -11.47 -2.88 -6.84
N VAL A 77 -10.35 -3.44 -6.40
CA VAL A 77 -9.01 -2.96 -6.75
C VAL A 77 -8.34 -3.96 -7.66
N VAL A 78 -7.76 -3.47 -8.76
CA VAL A 78 -6.87 -4.24 -9.63
C VAL A 78 -5.49 -3.61 -9.56
N VAL A 79 -4.50 -4.37 -9.12
CA VAL A 79 -3.10 -3.97 -9.14
C VAL A 79 -2.40 -4.72 -10.26
N ARG A 80 -1.79 -3.99 -11.20
CA ARG A 80 -0.98 -4.55 -12.27
C ARG A 80 0.47 -4.11 -12.11
N TRP A 81 1.40 -5.07 -12.13
CA TRP A 81 2.83 -4.80 -12.06
C TRP A 81 3.43 -4.62 -13.47
N PRO A 82 4.61 -3.97 -13.58
CA PRO A 82 5.27 -3.77 -14.87
C PRO A 82 5.59 -5.05 -15.64
N ASP A 83 5.71 -6.18 -14.94
CA ASP A 83 5.93 -7.50 -15.54
C ASP A 83 4.65 -8.16 -16.09
N GLY A 84 3.53 -7.44 -16.07
CA GLY A 84 2.23 -7.87 -16.57
C GLY A 84 1.41 -8.71 -15.59
N ARG A 85 1.94 -9.05 -14.41
CA ARG A 85 1.17 -9.79 -13.41
C ARG A 85 0.13 -8.90 -12.74
N GLU A 86 -0.94 -9.51 -12.24
CA GLU A 86 -2.06 -8.80 -11.63
C GLU A 86 -2.54 -9.44 -10.32
N ARG A 87 -3.14 -8.62 -9.46
CA ARG A 87 -3.91 -9.02 -8.27
C ARG A 87 -5.22 -8.27 -8.28
N ILE A 88 -6.27 -8.97 -7.91
CA ILE A 88 -7.61 -8.42 -7.76
C ILE A 88 -8.00 -8.56 -6.30
N LEU A 89 -8.46 -7.45 -5.71
CA LEU A 89 -9.04 -7.41 -4.38
C LEU A 89 -10.51 -7.03 -4.52
N PRO A 90 -11.46 -7.94 -4.26
CA PRO A 90 -12.87 -7.60 -4.18
C PRO A 90 -13.17 -6.86 -2.88
N ASP A 91 -14.16 -5.98 -2.92
CA ASP A 91 -14.79 -5.32 -1.77
C ASP A 91 -13.77 -4.81 -0.71
N PRO A 92 -12.80 -3.96 -1.11
CA PRO A 92 -11.85 -3.41 -0.16
C PRO A 92 -12.56 -2.52 0.87
N ALA A 93 -12.09 -2.51 2.11
CA ALA A 93 -12.60 -1.59 3.13
C ALA A 93 -12.26 -0.14 2.75
N SER A 94 -13.17 0.81 3.00
CA SER A 94 -12.83 2.23 3.03
C SER A 94 -11.97 2.55 4.26
N ASP A 95 -11.32 3.71 4.23
CA ASP A 95 -10.53 4.30 5.31
C ASP A 95 -9.39 3.39 5.79
N ALA A 96 -8.81 2.68 4.82
CA ALA A 96 -7.81 1.66 5.05
C ALA A 96 -6.61 1.78 4.10
N GLU A 97 -5.43 1.40 4.61
CA GLU A 97 -4.28 1.11 3.78
C GLU A 97 -4.11 -0.40 3.59
N ILE A 98 -4.07 -0.84 2.34
CA ILE A 98 -3.95 -2.25 1.98
C ILE A 98 -2.60 -2.50 1.33
N ALA A 99 -1.80 -3.37 1.95
CA ALA A 99 -0.57 -3.88 1.34
C ALA A 99 -0.89 -5.00 0.33
N VAL A 100 -0.44 -4.85 -0.91
CA VAL A 100 -0.69 -5.85 -1.97
C VAL A 100 0.62 -6.51 -2.36
N GLU A 101 0.74 -7.80 -2.08
CA GLU A 101 1.94 -8.55 -2.39
C GLU A 101 1.99 -8.98 -3.86
N HIS A 102 3.17 -8.87 -4.46
CA HIS A 102 3.43 -9.39 -5.80
C HIS A 102 3.00 -10.87 -5.90
N PRO A 103 2.33 -11.29 -6.99
CA PRO A 103 1.91 -12.69 -7.15
C PRO A 103 3.03 -13.73 -7.02
N SER A 104 4.26 -13.37 -7.37
CA SER A 104 5.41 -14.27 -7.27
C SER A 104 6.16 -14.20 -5.93
N LYS A 105 5.70 -13.42 -4.95
CA LYS A 105 6.31 -13.42 -3.61
C LYS A 105 6.01 -14.77 -2.96
N ARG A 106 7.04 -15.58 -2.73
CA ARG A 106 6.89 -16.81 -1.94
C ARG A 106 6.45 -16.39 -0.54
N ARG A 107 5.32 -16.90 -0.07
CA ARG A 107 5.03 -16.93 1.38
C ARG A 107 6.14 -17.75 2.02
N SER A 108 6.96 -17.11 2.85
CA SER A 108 7.79 -17.87 3.79
C SER A 108 6.85 -18.68 4.68
N PRO A 109 7.10 -19.98 4.92
CA PRO A 109 6.34 -20.70 5.93
C PRO A 109 6.53 -20.01 7.28
N PRO A 110 5.51 -19.97 8.16
CA PRO A 110 5.71 -19.54 9.54
C PRO A 110 6.83 -20.41 10.13
N GLY A 111 7.85 -19.76 10.71
CA GLY A 111 9.08 -20.40 11.13
C GLY A 111 8.82 -21.66 11.96
N GLY A 112 9.19 -22.81 11.40
CA GLY A 112 9.18 -24.08 12.10
C GLY A 112 10.10 -24.02 13.32
N GLY A 113 9.57 -24.48 14.45
CA GLY A 113 10.14 -24.32 15.78
C GLY A 113 11.63 -24.64 15.90
N ARG A 114 12.28 -23.84 16.73
CA ARG A 114 13.59 -24.11 17.33
C ARG A 114 13.55 -25.53 17.90
N ARG A 115 14.25 -26.47 17.25
CA ARG A 115 14.50 -27.80 17.84
C ARG A 115 15.12 -27.59 19.23
N PRO A 116 14.61 -28.20 20.31
CA PRO A 116 15.31 -28.14 21.59
C PRO A 116 16.69 -28.77 21.40
N ARG A 117 17.73 -28.07 21.86
CA ARG A 117 19.08 -28.63 21.99
C ARG A 117 18.95 -29.82 22.91
N GLY A 118 19.23 -31.02 22.40
CA GLY A 118 19.27 -32.23 23.20
C GLY A 118 20.25 -32.05 24.36
N ASP A 119 19.75 -32.32 25.56
CA ASP A 119 20.56 -32.47 26.76
C ASP A 119 21.60 -33.55 26.51
N ARG A 120 22.87 -33.20 26.74
CA ARG A 120 23.98 -34.14 26.73
C ARG A 120 24.16 -34.61 28.18
N PRO A 121 23.99 -35.90 28.51
CA PRO A 121 24.18 -36.34 29.88
C PRO A 121 25.68 -36.29 30.24
N LEU A 122 25.97 -35.70 31.40
CA LEU A 122 27.26 -35.79 32.09
C LEU A 122 27.49 -37.26 32.47
N GLY A 123 28.60 -37.82 32.00
CA GLY A 123 29.00 -39.19 32.30
C GLY A 123 30.50 -39.29 32.59
N ARG A 124 30.77 -39.61 33.86
CA ARG A 124 32.00 -40.12 34.51
C ARG A 124 33.16 -39.16 34.74
#